data_AF-A0A838IIG1-F1
#
_entry.id   AF-A0A838IIG1-F1
#
_cell.length_a   1.000
_cell.length_b   1.000
_cell.length_c   1.000
_cell.angle_alpha   90.00
_cell.angle_beta   90.00
_cell.angle_gamma   90.00
#
_symmetry.space_group_name_H-M   'P 1'
#
loop_
_entity.id
_entity.type
_entity.pdbx_description
1 polymer ?
#
loop_
_entity_poly.entity_id
_entity_poly.type
_entity_poly.pdbx_seq_one_letter_code
_entity_poly.pdbx_strand_id
1 'polypeptide(L)'
;MRRVGLPITIAVLLLGSVVLARTSIPAPATRGELAMSPAAVESIASVVSVEREHYYSPFLITSDSDTVFKTISFTDVGISQPMPGPVDTTLLETIAESLAKHLAASEQLHFTPQVHYDPALVDPQNHLFCEEHHLYVAVWRGFAPDRWGYSLWSGCNEEHQFAWKEVVMPPKAEGDDLISSVTPLTESIVESLSEATRKSCYLAKC
;
A
#
# COMPACT_ATOMS: atom_id res chain seq x y z
N MET A 1 -23.01 -2.21 41.63
CA MET A 1 -23.15 -0.74 41.57
C MET A 1 -21.88 -0.09 42.12
N ARG A 2 -21.09 0.58 41.27
CA ARG A 2 -20.25 1.76 41.58
C ARG A 2 -19.51 2.17 40.30
N ARG A 3 -19.99 3.25 39.69
CA ARG A 3 -19.31 3.99 38.62
C ARG A 3 -18.25 4.86 39.29
N VAL A 4 -17.03 4.91 38.76
CA VAL A 4 -16.03 5.94 39.09
C VAL A 4 -15.57 6.54 37.76
N GLY A 5 -15.77 7.84 37.63
CA GLY A 5 -15.57 8.62 36.42
C GLY A 5 -14.14 9.11 36.21
N LEU A 6 -13.90 9.54 34.97
CA LEU A 6 -12.70 10.19 34.44
C LEU A 6 -12.33 11.49 35.19
N PRO A 7 -11.12 12.01 34.92
CA PRO A 7 -11.10 13.26 34.16
C PRO A 7 -10.21 13.23 32.89
N ILE A 8 -10.76 13.87 31.86
CA ILE A 8 -10.15 14.20 30.56
C ILE A 8 -9.32 15.48 30.76
N THR A 9 -8.05 15.46 30.37
CA THR A 9 -7.20 16.65 30.34
C THR A 9 -7.03 17.10 28.89
N ILE A 10 -7.62 18.24 28.54
CA ILE A 10 -7.48 18.92 27.26
C ILE A 10 -6.21 19.78 27.32
N ALA A 11 -5.23 19.51 26.45
CA ALA A 11 -4.06 20.36 26.28
C ALA A 11 -4.25 21.23 25.01
N VAL A 12 -4.41 22.53 25.22
CA VAL A 12 -4.41 23.57 24.19
C VAL A 12 -2.97 24.02 23.99
N LEU A 13 -2.44 23.93 22.76
CA LEU A 13 -1.12 24.46 22.42
C LEU A 13 -1.25 25.58 21.39
N LEU A 14 -0.73 26.74 21.80
CA LEU A 14 -0.83 28.06 21.21
C LEU A 14 0.04 28.21 19.96
N LEU A 15 -0.52 28.93 18.99
CA LEU A 15 0.14 29.50 17.81
C LEU A 15 1.23 30.51 18.22
N GLY A 16 2.44 30.34 17.66
CA GLY A 16 3.53 31.31 17.73
C GLY A 16 3.90 31.81 16.34
N SER A 17 3.52 33.06 16.03
CA SER A 17 3.90 33.79 14.81
C SER A 17 5.37 34.23 14.87
N VAL A 18 6.16 33.90 13.85
CA VAL A 18 7.53 34.42 13.70
C VAL A 18 7.51 35.67 12.82
N VAL A 19 8.06 36.75 13.37
CA VAL A 19 8.18 38.09 12.80
C VAL A 19 9.34 38.14 11.79
N LEU A 20 9.06 38.71 10.61
CA LEU A 20 10.06 39.07 9.59
C LEU A 20 10.99 40.19 10.09
N ALA A 21 12.30 39.98 10.01
CA ALA A 21 13.29 41.05 10.02
C ALA A 21 13.81 41.30 8.60
N ARG A 22 13.49 42.48 8.05
CA ARG A 22 14.06 43.01 6.80
C ARG A 22 15.44 43.60 7.09
N THR A 23 16.47 43.11 6.43
CA THR A 23 17.76 43.82 6.32
C THR A 23 17.95 44.30 4.88
N SER A 24 17.94 45.61 4.71
CA SER A 24 18.25 46.31 3.47
C SER A 24 19.77 46.37 3.26
N ILE A 25 20.26 45.81 2.16
CA ILE A 25 21.65 45.97 1.72
C ILE A 25 21.65 46.83 0.45
N PRO A 26 22.47 47.90 0.39
CA PRO A 26 22.55 48.79 -0.76
C PRO A 26 23.34 48.18 -1.93
N ALA A 27 22.92 48.53 -3.14
CA ALA A 27 23.53 48.15 -4.41
C ALA A 27 24.81 48.95 -4.72
N PRO A 28 25.77 48.35 -5.43
CA PRO A 28 26.72 49.09 -6.25
C PRO A 28 26.42 48.95 -7.76
N ALA A 29 26.67 50.03 -8.48
CA ALA A 29 26.37 50.26 -9.88
C ALA A 29 27.27 49.48 -10.87
N THR A 30 26.60 48.83 -11.82
CA THR A 30 26.82 48.76 -13.27
C THR A 30 28.25 48.83 -13.85
N ARG A 31 28.69 47.73 -14.49
CA ARG A 31 29.30 47.74 -15.85
C ARG A 31 29.50 46.32 -16.38
N GLY A 32 29.06 46.05 -17.62
CA GLY A 32 29.49 44.87 -18.37
C GLY A 32 28.36 44.07 -19.01
N GLU A 33 27.82 44.63 -20.08
CA GLU A 33 26.97 44.00 -21.09
C GLU A 33 27.63 42.75 -21.69
N LEU A 34 27.01 41.58 -21.48
CA LEU A 34 26.95 40.48 -22.45
C LEU A 34 25.62 39.77 -22.22
N ALA A 35 24.67 40.04 -23.13
CA ALA A 35 23.35 39.46 -23.13
C ALA A 35 23.42 37.94 -23.26
N MET A 36 23.09 37.22 -22.19
CA MET A 36 22.81 35.80 -22.23
C MET A 36 21.34 35.62 -21.87
N SER A 37 20.56 35.20 -22.86
CA SER A 37 19.11 35.02 -22.79
C SER A 37 18.75 34.07 -21.64
N PRO A 38 17.80 34.42 -20.74
CA PRO A 38 17.36 33.55 -19.64
C PRO A 38 16.44 32.40 -20.10
N ALA A 39 16.22 32.22 -21.41
CA ALA A 39 15.26 31.26 -21.95
C ALA A 39 15.78 29.81 -22.12
N ALA A 40 16.88 29.42 -21.46
CA ALA A 40 17.51 28.11 -21.67
C ALA A 40 17.85 27.37 -20.36
N VAL A 41 17.06 27.57 -19.30
CA VAL A 41 17.15 26.75 -18.07
C VAL A 41 15.75 26.35 -17.60
N GLU A 42 14.89 25.93 -18.54
CA GLU A 42 13.56 25.40 -18.23
C GLU A 42 13.25 24.20 -19.14
N SER A 43 14.20 23.27 -19.27
CA SER A 43 13.96 22.05 -20.06
C SER A 43 14.99 20.95 -19.75
N ILE A 44 15.11 20.53 -18.50
CA ILE A 44 15.66 19.19 -18.15
C ILE A 44 15.14 18.77 -16.76
N ALA A 45 13.83 18.60 -16.63
CA ALA A 45 13.24 17.78 -15.57
C ALA A 45 11.91 17.15 -16.01
N SER A 46 11.72 16.91 -17.31
CA SER A 46 10.77 15.89 -17.74
C SER A 46 11.51 14.56 -17.65
N VAL A 47 11.71 14.09 -16.42
CA VAL A 47 12.01 12.67 -16.19
C VAL A 47 10.83 11.95 -16.81
N VAL A 48 11.07 11.28 -17.95
CA VAL A 48 10.11 10.36 -18.53
C VAL A 48 9.83 9.34 -17.44
N SER A 49 8.73 9.51 -16.72
CA SER A 49 8.22 8.49 -15.82
C SER A 49 7.88 7.32 -16.73
N VAL A 50 8.76 6.33 -16.80
CA VAL A 50 8.40 5.05 -17.39
C VAL A 50 7.23 4.57 -16.55
N GLU A 51 6.04 4.62 -17.13
CA GLU A 51 4.82 4.13 -16.49
C GLU A 51 5.09 2.68 -16.13
N ARG A 52 5.08 2.39 -14.83
CA ARG A 52 5.38 1.04 -14.35
C ARG A 52 4.23 0.15 -14.78
N GLU A 53 4.56 -0.88 -15.52
CA GLU A 53 3.61 -1.89 -15.95
C GLU A 53 3.03 -2.59 -14.70
N HIS A 54 1.71 -2.71 -14.63
CA HIS A 54 1.03 -3.46 -13.57
C HIS A 54 1.17 -4.95 -13.86
N TYR A 55 1.54 -5.75 -12.86
CA TYR A 55 1.65 -7.20 -13.02
C TYR A 55 0.59 -7.92 -12.18
N TYR A 56 -0.16 -8.79 -12.85
CA TYR A 56 -1.21 -9.58 -12.22
C TYR A 56 -0.68 -10.89 -11.67
N SER A 57 -1.10 -11.21 -10.44
CA SER A 57 -0.73 -12.49 -9.85
C SER A 57 -1.53 -13.62 -10.48
N PRO A 58 -0.87 -14.73 -10.89
CA PRO A 58 -1.57 -15.95 -11.28
C PRO A 58 -2.14 -16.71 -10.07
N PHE A 59 -1.86 -16.27 -8.84
CA PHE A 59 -2.38 -16.89 -7.62
C PHE A 59 -3.60 -16.14 -7.11
N LEU A 60 -4.61 -16.89 -6.68
CA LEU A 60 -5.82 -16.39 -6.02
C LEU A 60 -6.14 -17.24 -4.78
N ILE A 61 -6.85 -16.67 -3.82
CA ILE A 61 -7.37 -17.40 -2.66
C ILE A 61 -8.88 -17.51 -2.79
N THR A 62 -9.44 -18.71 -2.69
CA THR A 62 -10.89 -18.90 -2.56
C THR A 62 -11.28 -19.30 -1.14
N SER A 63 -12.56 -19.16 -0.81
CA SER A 63 -13.13 -19.76 0.39
C SER A 63 -14.58 -20.20 0.20
N ASP A 64 -14.86 -21.40 0.70
CA ASP A 64 -16.22 -21.95 0.78
C ASP A 64 -17.00 -21.43 2.00
N SER A 65 -16.36 -20.69 2.92
CA SER A 65 -17.02 -20.21 4.14
C SER A 65 -17.98 -19.07 3.85
N ASP A 66 -18.99 -18.87 4.71
CA ASP A 66 -20.01 -17.83 4.55
C ASP A 66 -19.51 -16.43 4.93
N THR A 67 -18.53 -15.93 4.19
CA THR A 67 -17.92 -14.62 4.37
C THR A 67 -18.31 -13.68 3.23
N VAL A 68 -18.09 -12.38 3.45
CA VAL A 68 -18.42 -11.32 2.46
C VAL A 68 -17.63 -11.50 1.17
N PHE A 69 -16.37 -11.91 1.27
CA PHE A 69 -15.48 -12.15 0.13
C PHE A 69 -15.20 -13.65 -0.02
N LYS A 70 -15.55 -14.23 -1.15
CA LYS A 70 -15.28 -15.62 -1.51
C LYS A 70 -13.98 -15.79 -2.26
N THR A 71 -13.52 -14.74 -2.93
CA THR A 71 -12.31 -14.74 -3.73
C THR A 71 -11.41 -13.59 -3.27
N ILE A 72 -10.09 -13.81 -3.33
CA ILE A 72 -9.05 -12.79 -3.13
C ILE A 72 -8.05 -12.90 -4.26
N SER A 73 -7.82 -11.80 -4.98
CA SER A 73 -6.80 -11.72 -6.02
C SER A 73 -5.79 -10.62 -5.73
N PHE A 74 -4.63 -10.70 -6.38
CA PHE A 74 -3.51 -9.81 -6.14
C PHE A 74 -3.07 -9.12 -7.41
N THR A 75 -2.52 -7.92 -7.25
CA THR A 75 -1.80 -7.21 -8.30
C THR A 75 -0.61 -6.50 -7.72
N ASP A 76 0.51 -6.66 -8.41
CA ASP A 76 1.68 -5.85 -8.19
C ASP A 76 1.49 -4.47 -8.83
N VAL A 77 1.54 -3.44 -8.00
CA VAL A 77 1.49 -2.03 -8.39
C VAL A 77 2.80 -1.28 -8.09
N GLY A 78 3.86 -1.99 -7.69
CA GLY A 78 5.15 -1.37 -7.40
C GLY A 78 6.08 -2.17 -6.49
N ILE A 79 6.12 -3.49 -6.58
CA ILE A 79 7.12 -4.35 -5.97
C ILE A 79 8.43 -4.09 -6.71
N SER A 80 9.28 -3.22 -6.15
CA SER A 80 10.54 -2.92 -6.83
C SER A 80 11.46 -4.15 -6.79
N GLN A 81 12.14 -4.41 -7.92
CA GLN A 81 13.03 -5.54 -8.12
C GLN A 81 14.41 -5.07 -8.57
N PRO A 82 15.48 -5.87 -8.33
CA PRO A 82 16.82 -5.52 -8.79
C PRO A 82 16.93 -5.34 -10.31
N MET A 83 16.08 -6.02 -11.08
CA MET A 83 16.02 -5.95 -12.54
C MET A 83 14.57 -5.68 -12.99
N PRO A 84 14.35 -4.86 -14.03
CA PRO A 84 13.02 -4.66 -14.60
C PRO A 84 12.49 -5.95 -15.23
N GLY A 85 11.21 -6.25 -15.02
CA GLY A 85 10.52 -7.44 -15.54
C GLY A 85 9.36 -7.87 -14.64
N PRO A 86 8.66 -8.95 -15.01
CA PRO A 86 7.59 -9.52 -14.18
C PRO A 86 8.11 -9.90 -12.80
N VAL A 87 7.24 -9.79 -11.81
CA VAL A 87 7.58 -10.20 -10.46
C VAL A 87 7.87 -11.70 -10.40
N ASP A 88 8.91 -12.09 -9.65
CA ASP A 88 9.16 -13.47 -9.28
C ASP A 88 7.88 -14.17 -8.79
N THR A 89 7.42 -15.17 -9.54
CA THR A 89 6.20 -15.92 -9.23
C THR A 89 6.27 -16.57 -7.85
N THR A 90 7.47 -16.95 -7.40
CA THR A 90 7.70 -17.52 -6.06
C THR A 90 7.32 -16.53 -4.96
N LEU A 91 7.60 -15.23 -5.16
CA LEU A 91 7.21 -14.20 -4.22
C LEU A 91 5.69 -14.04 -4.17
N LEU A 92 5.02 -14.02 -5.32
CA LEU A 92 3.57 -13.91 -5.40
C LEU A 92 2.86 -15.12 -4.77
N GLU A 93 3.37 -16.33 -5.03
CA GLU A 93 2.94 -17.57 -4.38
C GLU A 93 3.09 -17.48 -2.87
N THR A 94 4.27 -17.04 -2.40
CA THR A 94 4.56 -16.93 -0.96
C THR A 94 3.65 -15.91 -0.27
N ILE A 95 3.30 -14.80 -0.95
CA ILE A 95 2.31 -13.84 -0.44
C ILE A 95 0.94 -14.51 -0.31
N ALA A 96 0.47 -15.22 -1.34
CA ALA A 96 -0.83 -15.87 -1.35
C ALA A 96 -0.93 -16.95 -0.25
N GLU A 97 0.08 -17.83 -0.15
CA GLU A 97 0.16 -18.89 0.86
C GLU A 97 0.25 -18.32 2.29
N SER A 98 1.09 -17.29 2.49
CA SER A 98 1.21 -16.64 3.79
C SER A 98 -0.08 -15.94 4.21
N LEU A 99 -0.78 -15.28 3.27
CA LEU A 99 -2.07 -14.67 3.55
C LEU A 99 -3.14 -15.73 3.86
N ALA A 100 -3.22 -16.81 3.07
CA ALA A 100 -4.13 -17.92 3.33
C ALA A 100 -3.92 -18.50 4.74
N LYS A 101 -2.67 -18.73 5.14
CA LYS A 101 -2.35 -19.20 6.49
C LYS A 101 -2.86 -18.27 7.59
N HIS A 102 -2.66 -16.96 7.46
CA HIS A 102 -3.12 -16.00 8.47
C HIS A 102 -4.65 -15.83 8.47
N LEU A 103 -5.29 -15.91 7.30
CA LEU A 103 -6.75 -15.92 7.19
C LEU A 103 -7.36 -17.12 7.91
N ALA A 104 -6.79 -18.32 7.70
CA ALA A 104 -7.23 -19.55 8.36
C ALA A 104 -7.04 -19.50 9.89
N ALA A 105 -5.98 -18.83 10.35
CA ALA A 105 -5.69 -18.68 11.78
C ALA A 105 -6.56 -17.60 12.48
N SER A 106 -7.24 -16.74 11.72
CA SER A 106 -8.07 -15.68 12.29
C SER A 106 -9.43 -16.21 12.75
N GLU A 107 -9.62 -16.30 14.06
CA GLU A 107 -10.91 -16.68 14.66
C GLU A 107 -12.02 -15.69 14.32
N GLN A 108 -11.70 -14.44 14.02
CA GLN A 108 -12.70 -13.40 13.74
C GLN A 108 -13.27 -13.49 12.32
N LEU A 109 -12.47 -13.96 11.37
CA LEU A 109 -12.85 -13.99 9.95
C LEU A 109 -13.53 -15.29 9.54
N HIS A 110 -13.33 -16.38 10.29
CA HIS A 110 -13.88 -17.72 9.97
C HIS A 110 -13.64 -18.13 8.51
N PHE A 111 -12.47 -17.77 7.97
CA PHE A 111 -12.10 -18.02 6.59
C PHE A 111 -11.56 -19.45 6.44
N THR A 112 -11.97 -20.17 5.39
CA THR A 112 -11.38 -21.47 5.04
C THR A 112 -10.68 -21.33 3.68
N PRO A 113 -9.44 -20.82 3.65
CA PRO A 113 -8.79 -20.43 2.41
C PRO A 113 -8.23 -21.63 1.65
N GLN A 114 -8.29 -21.56 0.32
CA GLN A 114 -7.56 -22.43 -0.60
C GLN A 114 -6.82 -21.55 -1.62
N VAL A 115 -5.52 -21.80 -1.80
CA VAL A 115 -4.71 -21.11 -2.82
C VAL A 115 -4.83 -21.88 -4.13
N HIS A 116 -5.10 -21.16 -5.21
CA HIS A 116 -5.13 -21.71 -6.56
C HIS A 116 -4.18 -20.95 -7.46
N TYR A 117 -3.58 -21.68 -8.40
CA TYR A 117 -2.81 -21.12 -9.50
C TYR A 117 -3.64 -21.18 -10.79
N ASP A 118 -3.88 -20.03 -11.39
CA ASP A 118 -4.51 -19.87 -12.69
C ASP A 118 -3.66 -18.94 -13.58
N PRO A 119 -2.93 -19.46 -14.58
CA PRO A 119 -2.10 -18.65 -15.45
C PRO A 119 -2.89 -17.69 -16.34
N ALA A 120 -4.20 -17.91 -16.53
CA ALA A 120 -5.03 -17.00 -17.32
C ALA A 120 -5.18 -15.63 -16.66
N LEU A 121 -5.05 -15.55 -15.32
CA LEU A 121 -5.18 -14.31 -14.55
C LEU A 121 -4.04 -13.32 -14.74
N VAL A 122 -2.94 -13.73 -15.37
CA VAL A 122 -1.86 -12.80 -15.74
C VAL A 122 -2.33 -11.81 -16.82
N ASP A 123 -3.32 -12.20 -17.62
CA ASP A 123 -3.95 -11.31 -18.61
C ASP A 123 -4.90 -10.33 -17.90
N PRO A 124 -4.70 -9.01 -18.05
CA PRO A 124 -5.59 -8.00 -17.48
C PRO A 124 -7.08 -8.18 -17.86
N GLN A 125 -7.36 -8.78 -19.02
CA GLN A 125 -8.73 -9.03 -19.49
C GLN A 125 -9.43 -10.18 -18.75
N ASN A 126 -8.67 -11.07 -18.11
CA ASN A 126 -9.20 -12.20 -17.36
C ASN A 126 -9.13 -11.98 -15.85
N HIS A 127 -8.52 -10.88 -15.40
CA HIS A 127 -8.41 -10.60 -13.98
C HIS A 127 -9.78 -10.22 -13.41
N LEU A 128 -10.13 -10.82 -12.27
CA LEU A 128 -11.49 -10.86 -11.71
C LEU A 128 -11.96 -9.53 -11.10
N PHE A 129 -11.42 -8.40 -11.55
CA PHE A 129 -11.72 -7.09 -11.00
C PHE A 129 -13.22 -6.82 -10.85
N CYS A 130 -13.59 -6.37 -9.66
CA CYS A 130 -14.91 -5.79 -9.40
C CYS A 130 -16.07 -6.77 -9.54
N GLU A 131 -15.79 -8.06 -9.51
CA GLU A 131 -16.78 -9.10 -9.31
C GLU A 131 -17.39 -9.02 -7.90
N GLU A 132 -18.63 -9.49 -7.78
CA GLU A 132 -19.28 -9.61 -6.48
C GLU A 132 -18.51 -10.57 -5.57
N HIS A 133 -18.52 -10.30 -4.26
CA HIS A 133 -17.84 -11.13 -3.26
C HIS A 133 -16.33 -11.30 -3.51
N HIS A 134 -15.68 -10.33 -4.14
CA HIS A 134 -14.26 -10.38 -4.43
C HIS A 134 -13.50 -9.27 -3.68
N LEU A 135 -12.45 -9.66 -2.96
CA LEU A 135 -11.46 -8.76 -2.37
C LEU A 135 -10.26 -8.61 -3.32
N TYR A 136 -9.97 -7.38 -3.73
CA TYR A 136 -8.78 -7.08 -4.52
C TYR A 136 -7.66 -6.50 -3.65
N VAL A 137 -6.46 -7.06 -3.80
CA VAL A 137 -5.26 -6.71 -3.01
C VAL A 137 -4.17 -6.17 -3.94
N ALA A 138 -3.98 -4.85 -3.94
CA ALA A 138 -2.83 -4.25 -4.62
C ALA A 138 -1.64 -4.19 -3.65
N VAL A 139 -0.47 -4.67 -4.06
CA VAL A 139 0.76 -4.77 -3.25
C VAL A 139 1.92 -4.01 -3.89
N TRP A 140 2.77 -3.41 -3.05
CA TRP A 140 4.00 -2.75 -3.49
C TRP A 140 5.11 -2.86 -2.44
N ARG A 141 6.36 -2.57 -2.84
CA ARG A 141 7.52 -2.56 -1.94
C ARG A 141 8.40 -1.32 -2.14
N GLY A 142 8.58 -0.55 -1.08
CA GLY A 142 9.52 0.58 -1.01
C GLY A 142 10.83 0.18 -0.32
N PHE A 143 11.95 0.83 -0.68
CA PHE A 143 13.30 0.44 -0.22
C PHE A 143 14.02 1.49 0.65
N ALA A 144 13.41 2.65 0.87
CA ALA A 144 13.94 3.71 1.71
C ALA A 144 12.82 4.41 2.50
N PRO A 145 12.45 3.91 3.70
CA PRO A 145 12.89 2.65 4.32
C PRO A 145 12.30 1.40 3.63
N ASP A 146 12.89 0.21 3.87
CA ASP A 146 12.33 -1.08 3.42
C ASP A 146 10.96 -1.29 4.06
N ARG A 147 9.94 -1.42 3.22
CA ARG A 147 8.56 -1.54 3.66
C ARG A 147 7.73 -2.20 2.57
N TRP A 148 6.76 -2.98 3.01
CA TRP A 148 5.64 -3.35 2.16
C TRP A 148 4.58 -2.27 2.21
N GLY A 149 3.74 -2.23 1.19
CA GLY A 149 2.45 -1.59 1.32
C GLY A 149 1.39 -2.36 0.56
N TYR A 150 0.15 -2.12 0.96
CA TYR A 150 -1.00 -2.72 0.33
C TYR A 150 -2.22 -1.80 0.37
N SER A 151 -3.14 -2.06 -0.53
CA SER A 151 -4.50 -1.54 -0.44
C SER A 151 -5.53 -2.63 -0.70
N LEU A 152 -6.65 -2.53 0.02
CA LEU A 152 -7.75 -3.49 -0.02
C LEU A 152 -8.98 -2.83 -0.61
N TRP A 153 -9.58 -3.50 -1.59
CA TRP A 153 -10.68 -2.97 -2.38
C TRP A 153 -11.83 -3.97 -2.44
N SER A 154 -13.04 -3.48 -2.20
CA SER A 154 -14.29 -4.25 -2.34
C SER A 154 -14.98 -4.06 -3.70
N GLY A 155 -14.36 -3.28 -4.60
CA GLY A 155 -14.93 -2.85 -5.87
C GLY A 155 -13.98 -1.92 -6.63
N CYS A 156 -14.46 -1.36 -7.75
CA CYS A 156 -13.65 -0.62 -8.73
C CYS A 156 -13.37 0.84 -8.36
N ASN A 157 -14.30 1.49 -7.66
CA ASN A 157 -14.19 2.93 -7.43
C ASN A 157 -13.34 3.22 -6.20
N GLU A 158 -12.77 4.43 -6.12
CA GLU A 158 -11.97 4.87 -4.96
C GLU A 158 -12.71 4.74 -3.63
N GLU A 159 -14.04 4.87 -3.63
CA GLU A 159 -14.88 4.68 -2.44
C GLU A 159 -14.88 3.25 -1.90
N HIS A 160 -14.43 2.27 -2.70
CA HIS A 160 -14.28 0.87 -2.30
C HIS A 160 -12.90 0.54 -1.73
N GLN A 161 -11.94 1.46 -1.76
CA GLN A 161 -10.65 1.29 -1.09
C GLN A 161 -10.83 1.48 0.43
N PHE A 162 -11.00 0.39 1.15
CA PHE A 162 -11.29 0.44 2.59
C PHE A 162 -10.05 0.29 3.48
N ALA A 163 -8.91 -0.05 2.90
CA ALA A 163 -7.62 0.01 3.59
C ALA A 163 -6.50 0.41 2.63
N TRP A 164 -5.57 1.23 3.14
CA TRP A 164 -4.29 1.54 2.54
C TRP A 164 -3.27 1.67 3.67
N LYS A 165 -2.23 0.85 3.68
CA LYS A 165 -1.20 0.88 4.73
C LYS A 165 0.18 0.58 4.16
N GLU A 166 1.19 1.14 4.81
CA GLU A 166 2.58 0.73 4.67
C GLU A 166 3.05 0.05 5.96
N VAL A 167 3.74 -1.08 5.81
CA VAL A 167 4.28 -1.90 6.90
C VAL A 167 5.79 -1.81 6.83
N VAL A 168 6.39 -1.10 7.79
CA VAL A 168 7.84 -0.98 7.90
C VAL A 168 8.42 -2.33 8.26
N MET A 169 9.40 -2.78 7.48
CA MET A 169 10.04 -4.05 7.74
C MET A 169 11.05 -3.92 8.90
N PRO A 170 11.10 -4.91 9.81
CA PRO A 170 12.18 -4.96 10.77
C PRO A 170 13.53 -5.08 10.03
N PRO A 171 14.64 -4.67 10.67
CA PRO A 171 15.97 -4.88 10.12
C PRO A 171 16.15 -6.36 9.77
N LYS A 172 16.60 -6.66 8.55
CA LYS A 172 16.82 -8.04 8.11
C LYS A 172 17.83 -8.73 9.03
N ALA A 173 17.43 -9.86 9.62
CA ALA A 173 18.34 -10.71 10.34
C ALA A 173 19.13 -11.59 9.35
N GLU A 174 20.29 -12.07 9.78
CA GLU A 174 21.07 -13.02 9.00
C GLU A 174 20.28 -14.34 8.90
N GLY A 175 19.99 -14.77 7.67
CA GLY A 175 19.20 -15.98 7.41
C GLY A 175 17.70 -15.76 7.24
N ASP A 176 17.23 -14.52 7.13
CA ASP A 176 15.82 -14.24 6.81
C ASP A 176 15.42 -14.90 5.48
N ASP A 177 14.36 -15.70 5.54
CA ASP A 177 13.76 -16.34 4.38
C ASP A 177 12.63 -15.48 3.75
N LEU A 178 12.16 -15.92 2.58
CA LEU A 178 11.11 -15.21 1.84
C LEU A 178 9.81 -15.13 2.66
N ILE A 179 9.47 -16.19 3.40
CA ILE A 179 8.27 -16.25 4.25
C ILE A 179 8.33 -15.16 5.32
N SER A 180 9.42 -15.09 6.08
CA SER A 180 9.63 -14.08 7.12
C SER A 180 9.59 -12.66 6.55
N SER A 181 9.99 -12.50 5.28
CA SER A 181 9.93 -11.21 4.60
C SER A 181 8.51 -10.77 4.23
N VAL A 182 7.55 -11.67 4.05
CA VAL A 182 6.15 -11.32 3.69
C VAL A 182 5.18 -11.43 4.85
N THR A 183 5.54 -12.12 5.93
CA THR A 183 4.69 -12.29 7.13
C THR A 183 4.11 -10.96 7.63
N PRO A 184 4.90 -9.89 7.87
CA PRO A 184 4.36 -8.62 8.38
C PRO A 184 3.32 -7.98 7.46
N LEU A 185 3.49 -8.11 6.13
CA LEU A 185 2.52 -7.65 5.15
C LEU A 185 1.19 -8.40 5.31
N THR A 186 1.26 -9.74 5.32
CA THR A 186 0.06 -10.59 5.35
C THR A 186 -0.68 -10.53 6.68
N GLU A 187 0.02 -10.40 7.81
CA GLU A 187 -0.60 -10.16 9.12
C GLU A 187 -1.34 -8.82 9.14
N SER A 188 -0.73 -7.75 8.60
CA SER A 188 -1.38 -6.44 8.53
C SER A 188 -2.63 -6.45 7.64
N ILE A 189 -2.61 -7.18 6.52
CA ILE A 189 -3.80 -7.35 5.66
C ILE A 189 -4.95 -8.00 6.46
N VAL A 190 -4.66 -9.09 7.20
CA VAL A 190 -5.67 -9.77 8.03
C VAL A 190 -6.20 -8.86 9.13
N GLU A 191 -5.35 -8.05 9.76
CA GLU A 191 -5.76 -7.05 10.74
C GLU A 191 -6.77 -6.06 10.14
N SER A 192 -6.45 -5.48 8.97
CA SER A 192 -7.34 -4.54 8.28
C SER A 192 -8.66 -5.17 7.86
N LEU A 193 -8.64 -6.42 7.35
CA LEU A 193 -9.86 -7.15 7.00
C LEU A 193 -10.71 -7.48 8.23
N SER A 194 -10.07 -7.83 9.34
CA SER A 194 -10.74 -8.07 10.63
C SER A 194 -11.38 -6.81 11.18
N GLU A 195 -10.71 -5.66 11.07
CA GLU A 195 -11.28 -4.37 11.44
C GLU A 195 -12.50 -4.00 10.58
N ALA A 196 -12.40 -4.13 9.26
CA ALA A 196 -13.50 -3.88 8.33
C ALA A 196 -14.72 -4.77 8.64
N THR A 197 -14.47 -6.06 8.91
CA THR A 197 -15.51 -7.03 9.28
C THR A 197 -16.17 -6.68 10.61
N ARG A 198 -15.40 -6.28 11.62
CA ARG A 198 -15.94 -5.82 12.91
C ARG A 198 -16.86 -4.61 12.77
N LYS A 199 -16.52 -3.69 11.85
CA LYS A 199 -17.33 -2.50 11.55
C LYS A 199 -18.47 -2.80 10.56
N SER A 200 -18.47 -3.98 9.94
CA SER A 200 -19.34 -4.34 8.82
C SER A 200 -19.31 -3.29 7.71
N CYS A 201 -18.11 -2.77 7.42
CA CYS A 201 -17.92 -1.70 6.45
C CYS A 201 -16.65 -1.94 5.62
N TYR A 202 -16.83 -2.00 4.30
CA TYR A 202 -15.79 -2.29 3.31
C TYR A 202 -15.68 -1.15 2.28
N LEU A 203 -15.86 0.08 2.74
CA LEU A 203 -15.73 1.30 1.94
C LEU A 203 -14.68 2.23 2.57
N ALA A 204 -14.18 3.19 1.79
CA ALA A 204 -13.24 4.21 2.24
C ALA A 204 -13.79 5.08 3.38
N LYS A 205 -15.11 5.27 3.40
CA LYS A 205 -15.82 6.04 4.42
C LYS A 205 -16.73 5.13 5.23
N CYS A 206 -16.22 4.79 6.40
CA CYS A 206 -16.93 4.24 7.55
C CYS A 206 -16.86 5.31 8.67
#